data_AF-A0A846AFP3-F1
#
_entry.id   AF-A0A846AFP3-F1
#
_cell.length_a   1.000
_cell.length_b   1.000
_cell.length_c   1.000
_cell.angle_alpha   90.00
_cell.angle_beta   90.00
_cell.angle_gamma   90.00
#
_symmetry.space_group_name_H-M   'P 1'
#
loop_
_entity.id
_entity.type
_entity.pdbx_description
1 polymer ?
#
loop_
_entity_poly.entity_id
_entity_poly.type
_entity_poly.pdbx_seq_one_letter_code
_entity_poly.pdbx_strand_id
1 'polypeptide(L)' 'MSNQVNQPLSSKYSPTKLHKHKQRVLELYHYGLNYQDIAEKLESEGYRNSKNNPFSLTSIRKWIKDSS' A
#
# COMPACT_ATOMS: atom_id res chain seq x y z
N MET A 1 -20.42 27.69 1.41
CA MET A 1 -19.70 26.66 0.63
C MET A 1 -19.05 25.71 1.63
N SER A 2 -19.79 24.71 2.09
CA SER A 2 -19.29 23.75 3.08
C SER A 2 -18.67 22.58 2.32
N ASN A 3 -17.34 22.58 2.24
CA ASN A 3 -16.60 21.49 1.61
C ASN A 3 -16.74 20.23 2.49
N GLN A 4 -17.64 19.34 2.08
CA GLN A 4 -17.68 17.97 2.56
C GLN A 4 -16.32 17.33 2.31
N VAL A 5 -15.57 17.17 3.39
CA VAL A 5 -14.47 16.21 3.46
C VAL A 5 -15.06 14.82 3.23
N ASN A 6 -14.92 14.32 2.01
CA ASN A 6 -15.25 12.94 1.66
C ASN A 6 -14.27 12.01 2.39
N GLN A 7 -14.57 11.70 3.65
CA GLN A 7 -14.06 10.49 4.28
C GLN A 7 -14.56 9.28 3.45
N PRO A 8 -13.71 8.29 3.12
CA PRO A 8 -14.22 7.07 2.52
C PRO A 8 -15.09 6.34 3.55
N LEU A 9 -16.39 6.42 3.30
CA LEU A 9 -17.43 5.55 3.82
C LEU A 9 -17.04 4.09 3.52
N SER A 10 -16.77 3.26 4.53
CA SER A 10 -17.25 1.86 4.63
C SER A 10 -16.61 1.14 5.82
N SER A 11 -17.27 1.32 6.96
CA SER A 11 -17.37 0.32 8.02
C SER A 11 -18.00 -0.97 7.44
N LYS A 12 -17.45 -2.16 7.79
CA LYS A 12 -17.91 -3.55 7.50
C LYS A 12 -17.18 -4.40 6.43
N TYR A 13 -15.93 -4.10 6.06
CA TYR A 13 -15.11 -5.06 5.31
C TYR A 13 -13.83 -5.40 6.06
N SER A 14 -13.61 -6.69 6.34
CA SER A 14 -12.29 -7.19 6.71
C SER A 14 -11.31 -6.73 5.62
N PRO A 15 -10.25 -5.97 5.93
CA PRO A 15 -9.35 -5.45 4.91
C PRO A 15 -8.79 -6.62 4.11
N THR A 16 -9.06 -6.62 2.80
CA THR A 16 -8.54 -7.64 1.89
C THR A 16 -7.02 -7.68 2.00
N LYS A 17 -6.41 -8.84 1.72
CA LYS A 17 -4.93 -8.98 1.73
C LYS A 17 -4.25 -7.87 0.91
N LEU A 18 -4.85 -7.48 -0.22
CA LEU A 18 -4.38 -6.37 -1.04
C LEU A 18 -4.45 -5.01 -0.32
N HIS A 19 -5.51 -4.73 0.43
CA HIS A 19 -5.62 -3.48 1.20
C HIS A 19 -4.51 -3.39 2.26
N LYS A 20 -4.22 -4.49 2.96
CA LYS A 20 -3.12 -4.55 3.94
C LYS A 20 -1.75 -4.30 3.28
N HIS A 21 -1.53 -4.85 2.08
CA HIS A 21 -0.28 -4.61 1.35
C HIS A 21 -0.13 -3.13 0.96
N LYS A 22 -1.19 -2.52 0.44
CA LYS A 22 -1.20 -1.09 0.07
C LYS A 22 -0.96 -0.19 1.27
N GLN A 23 -1.63 -0.44 2.39
CA GLN A 23 -1.43 0.31 3.64
C GLN A 23 0.03 0.23 4.10
N ARG A 24 0.62 -0.97 4.12
CA ARG A 24 2.01 -1.14 4.53
C ARG A 24 3.00 -0.41 3.61
N VAL A 25 2.75 -0.41 2.30
CA VAL A 25 3.55 0.33 1.33
C VAL A 25 3.53 1.83 1.60
N LEU A 26 2.35 2.38 1.91
CA LEU A 26 2.20 3.81 2.22
C LEU A 26 2.89 4.18 3.54
N GLU A 27 2.77 3.36 4.58
CA GLU A 27 3.47 3.57 5.84
C GLU A 27 4.99 3.67 5.63
N LEU A 28 5.57 2.74 4.87
CA LEU A 28 7.00 2.74 4.58
C LEU A 28 7.42 3.94 3.72
N TYR A 29 6.58 4.34 2.76
CA TYR A 29 6.83 5.54 1.96
C TYR A 29 6.80 6.82 2.80
N HIS A 30 5.82 6.97 3.70
CA HIS A 30 5.73 8.10 4.62
C HIS A 30 6.85 8.10 5.67
N TYR A 31 7.41 6.93 6.01
CA TYR A 31 8.62 6.82 6.80
C TYR A 31 9.88 7.30 6.05
N GLY A 32 9.78 7.54 4.74
CA GLY A 32 10.85 8.09 3.91
C GLY A 32 11.69 7.03 3.19
N LEU A 33 11.25 5.76 3.15
CA LEU A 33 11.94 4.73 2.37
C LEU A 33 11.75 4.97 0.87
N ASN A 34 12.80 4.68 0.09
CA ASN A 34 12.70 4.67 -1.36
C ASN A 34 11.95 3.40 -1.85
N TYR A 35 11.54 3.37 -3.12
CA TYR A 35 10.74 2.26 -3.64
C TYR A 35 11.43 0.88 -3.57
N GLN A 36 12.76 0.86 -3.66
CA GLN A 36 13.54 -0.37 -3.63
C GLN A 36 13.63 -0.91 -2.21
N ASP A 37 13.92 -0.06 -1.23
CA ASP A 37 13.93 -0.45 0.19
C ASP A 37 12.53 -0.92 0.63
N ILE A 38 11.46 -0.28 0.12
CA ILE A 38 10.08 -0.73 0.37
C ILE A 38 9.86 -2.15 -0.15
N ALA A 39 10.34 -2.46 -1.35
CA ALA A 39 10.19 -3.79 -1.93
C ALA A 39 10.91 -4.86 -1.11
N GLU A 40 12.16 -4.60 -0.72
CA GLU A 40 12.95 -5.50 0.12
C GLU A 40 12.33 -5.67 1.51
N LYS A 41 11.84 -4.57 2.11
CA LYS A 41 11.18 -4.63 3.42
C LYS A 41 9.92 -5.48 3.37
N LEU A 42 9.08 -5.28 2.35
CA LEU A 42 7.88 -6.11 2.14
C LEU A 42 8.23 -7.59 1.97
N GLU A 43 9.25 -7.90 1.18
CA GLU A 43 9.70 -9.28 1.01
C GLU A 43 10.19 -9.90 2.33
N SER A 44 10.98 -9.16 3.11
CA SER A 44 11.49 -9.60 4.42
C SER A 44 10.37 -9.82 5.45
N GLU A 45 9.28 -9.04 5.35
CA GLU A 45 8.09 -9.17 6.19
C GLU A 45 7.11 -10.25 5.68
N GLY A 46 7.43 -10.93 4.56
CA GLY A 46 6.61 -12.00 3.99
C GLY A 46 5.44 -11.51 3.12
N TYR A 47 5.40 -10.22 2.78
CA TYR A 47 4.41 -9.67 1.86
C TYR A 47 4.74 -10.11 0.43
N ARG A 48 3.90 -10.99 -0.13
CA ARG A 48 4.04 -11.52 -1.49
C ARG A 48 2.76 -11.43 -2.29
N ASN A 49 2.90 -11.41 -3.61
CA ASN A 49 1.76 -11.41 -4.52
C ASN A 49 1.02 -12.76 -4.53
N SER A 50 -0.07 -12.86 -5.29
CA SER A 50 -0.86 -14.10 -5.39
C SER A 50 -0.10 -15.29 -5.98
N LYS A 51 1.00 -15.03 -6.69
CA LYS A 51 1.92 -16.04 -7.26
C LYS A 51 3.10 -16.34 -6.33
N ASN A 52 3.06 -15.87 -5.07
CA ASN A 52 4.12 -16.03 -4.09
C ASN A 52 5.48 -15.39 -4.46
N ASN A 53 5.45 -14.37 -5.32
CA ASN A 53 6.63 -13.60 -5.72
C ASN A 53 6.65 -12.21 -5.04
N PRO A 54 7.82 -11.57 -4.93
CA PRO A 54 7.93 -10.18 -4.47
C PRO A 54 7.11 -9.21 -5.32
N PHE A 55 6.77 -8.05 -4.75
CA PHE A 55 6.10 -6.99 -5.49
C PHE A 55 7.08 -6.26 -6.41
N SER A 56 6.63 -5.98 -7.64
CA SER A 56 7.42 -5.16 -8.56
C SER A 56 7.41 -3.70 -8.12
N LEU A 57 8.51 -2.98 -8.40
CA LEU A 57 8.61 -1.54 -8.17
C LEU A 57 7.47 -0.77 -8.85
N THR A 58 7.05 -1.21 -10.04
CA THR A 58 5.89 -0.63 -10.76
C THR A 58 4.61 -0.73 -9.94
N SER A 59 4.37 -1.86 -9.26
CA SER A 59 3.18 -2.05 -8.41
C SER A 59 3.22 -1.13 -7.19
N ILE A 60 4.37 -1.08 -6.52
CA ILE A 60 4.61 -0.20 -5.36
C ILE A 60 4.39 1.26 -5.75
N ARG A 61 5.02 1.71 -6.84
CA ARG A 61 4.88 3.07 -7.37
C ARG A 61 3.43 3.41 -7.72
N LYS A 62 2.72 2.46 -8.36
CA LYS A 62 1.30 2.64 -8.68
C LYS A 62 0.47 2.81 -7.41
N TRP A 63 0.70 2.02 -6.38
CA TRP A 63 -0.06 2.14 -5.12
C TRP A 63 0.18 3.45 -4.40
N ILE A 64 1.42 3.96 -4.41
CA ILE A 64 1.75 5.27 -3.83
C ILE A 64 1.07 6.38 -4.64
N LYS A 65 1.16 6.34 -5.97
CA LYS A 65 0.54 7.33 -6.87
C LYS A 65 -0.99 7.33 -6.77
N ASP A 66 -1.62 6.16 -6.74
CA ASP A 66 -3.10 6.04 -6.63
C ASP A 66 -3.63 6.53 -5.27
N SER A 67 -2.74 6.79 -4.30
CA SER A 67 -3.08 7.25 -2.94
C SER A 67 -2.72 8.73 -2.69
N SER A 68 -2.11 9.42 -3.67
CA SER A 68 -1.82 10.87 -3.63
C SER A 68 -2.88 11.69 -4.34
#